data_AF-A0AA42XEU4-F1
#
_entry.id   AF-A0AA42XEU4-F1
#
_cell.length_a   1.000
_cell.length_b   1.000
_cell.length_c   1.000
_cell.angle_alpha   90.00
_cell.angle_beta   90.00
_cell.angle_gamma   90.00
#
_symmetry.space_group_name_H-M   'P 1'
#
loop_
_entity.id
_entity.type
_entity.pdbx_description
1 polymer ?
#
loop_
_entity_poly.entity_id
_entity_poly.type
_entity_poly.pdbx_seq_one_letter_code
_entity_poly.pdbx_strand_id
1 'polypeptide(L)'
;MKIIKFLIFCLLGYSNISLANEDLNMRTNRDVFEKMPLISLQPMLNFCREKQPQLNVELEQAYLAVKQKLLNTAKVGKDIKYNGVSIFQETEMDQPIDPTFKQEIQNMLEVMSSSMRTVNAEKYCPFLIKRLNHFDEAEFQRMVEMQYFDYMNRAAQKKARSQE
;
A
#
# COMPACT_ATOMS: atom_id res chain seq x y z
N MET A 1 28.48 32.25 -39.80
CA MET A 1 27.25 32.02 -39.02
C MET A 1 27.56 31.08 -37.86
N LYS A 2 27.49 31.58 -36.63
CA LYS A 2 27.61 30.81 -35.38
C LYS A 2 26.20 30.74 -34.78
N ILE A 3 25.57 29.56 -34.81
CA ILE A 3 24.24 29.36 -34.25
C ILE A 3 24.22 28.05 -33.46
N ILE A 4 24.08 28.24 -32.14
CA ILE A 4 23.44 27.37 -31.14
C ILE A 4 24.27 26.18 -30.62
N LYS A 5 25.20 26.52 -29.72
CA LYS A 5 25.31 25.84 -28.42
C LYS A 5 24.00 26.10 -27.67
N PHE A 6 23.05 25.16 -27.60
CA PHE A 6 22.01 25.09 -26.53
C PHE A 6 21.06 23.88 -26.63
N LEU A 7 21.31 22.88 -27.46
CA LEU A 7 20.49 21.66 -27.52
C LEU A 7 20.95 20.56 -26.54
N ILE A 8 21.41 20.96 -25.34
CA ILE A 8 21.75 20.05 -24.24
C ILE A 8 20.78 20.23 -23.04
N PHE A 9 19.84 21.19 -23.10
CA PHE A 9 19.03 21.54 -21.93
C PHE A 9 17.55 21.06 -21.94
N CYS A 10 17.06 20.44 -23.02
CA CYS A 10 15.65 19.99 -23.08
C CYS A 10 15.42 18.48 -22.89
N LEU A 11 16.44 17.72 -22.47
CA LEU A 11 16.27 16.31 -22.06
C LEU A 11 15.95 16.14 -20.56
N LEU A 12 15.77 17.25 -19.82
CA LEU A 12 15.31 17.24 -18.42
C LEU A 12 13.77 17.28 -18.26
N GLY A 13 13.02 17.09 -19.36
CA GLY A 13 11.55 17.08 -19.35
C GLY A 13 10.90 15.70 -19.27
N TYR A 14 11.66 14.60 -19.18
CA TYR A 14 11.13 13.26 -18.91
C TYR A 14 10.81 13.06 -17.42
N SER A 15 10.28 14.09 -16.75
CA SER A 15 9.52 13.95 -15.51
C SER A 15 8.02 13.83 -15.83
N ASN A 16 7.70 13.04 -16.87
CA ASN A 16 6.64 12.06 -16.69
C ASN A 16 7.21 11.00 -15.73
N ILE A 17 7.37 11.38 -14.45
CA ILE A 17 7.26 10.43 -13.36
C ILE A 17 5.88 9.86 -13.59
N SER A 18 5.86 8.71 -14.26
CA SER A 18 4.68 7.89 -14.38
C SER A 18 4.27 7.66 -12.94
N LEU A 19 3.35 8.48 -12.44
CA LEU A 19 2.53 8.15 -11.30
C LEU A 19 1.92 6.83 -11.73
N ALA A 20 2.53 5.74 -11.29
CA ALA A 20 2.08 4.40 -11.58
C ALA A 20 0.63 4.40 -11.12
N ASN A 21 -0.30 4.46 -12.08
CA ASN A 21 -1.72 4.46 -11.81
C ASN A 21 -2.06 3.01 -11.50
N GLU A 22 -1.61 2.58 -10.33
CA GLU A 22 -1.79 1.25 -9.81
C GLU A 22 -3.29 1.05 -9.58
N ASP A 23 -3.86 -0.02 -10.14
CA ASP A 23 -5.27 -0.34 -9.91
C ASP A 23 -5.44 -0.87 -8.48
N LEU A 24 -5.52 0.07 -7.55
CA LEU A 24 -5.77 -0.13 -6.14
C LEU A 24 -7.28 -0.25 -5.83
N ASN A 25 -8.14 -0.42 -6.83
CA ASN A 25 -9.56 -0.66 -6.58
C ASN A 25 -9.77 -2.07 -6.02
N MET A 26 -10.40 -2.15 -4.85
CA MET A 26 -10.78 -3.43 -4.24
C MET A 26 -12.16 -3.87 -4.75
N ARG A 27 -12.21 -5.05 -5.36
CA ARG A 27 -13.43 -5.68 -5.89
C ARG A 27 -13.73 -6.98 -5.16
N THR A 28 -12.71 -7.78 -4.86
CA THR A 28 -12.85 -9.08 -4.19
C THR A 28 -12.12 -9.13 -2.85
N ASN A 29 -12.37 -10.17 -2.07
CA ASN A 29 -11.62 -10.43 -0.83
C ASN A 29 -10.12 -10.62 -1.12
N ARG A 30 -9.76 -11.24 -2.25
CA ARG A 30 -8.37 -11.34 -2.73
C ARG A 30 -7.70 -9.98 -2.86
N ASP A 31 -8.41 -8.98 -3.39
CA ASP A 31 -7.86 -7.63 -3.54
C ASP A 31 -7.52 -6.99 -2.18
N VAL A 32 -8.23 -7.34 -1.10
CA VAL A 32 -7.87 -6.87 0.25
C VAL A 32 -6.47 -7.35 0.60
N PHE A 33 -6.16 -8.62 0.38
CA PHE A 33 -4.83 -9.16 0.73
C PHE A 33 -3.73 -8.62 -0.18
N GLU A 34 -3.99 -8.56 -1.49
CA GLU A 34 -2.99 -8.15 -2.46
C GLU A 34 -2.74 -6.64 -2.45
N LYS A 35 -3.76 -5.84 -2.16
CA LYS A 35 -3.70 -4.38 -2.36
C LYS A 35 -3.73 -3.58 -1.07
N MET A 36 -4.31 -4.08 0.03
CA MET A 36 -4.43 -3.31 1.28
C MET A 36 -3.08 -2.76 1.79
N PRO A 37 -1.98 -3.52 1.75
CA PRO A 37 -0.67 -2.99 2.16
C PRO A 37 -0.24 -1.79 1.32
N LEU A 38 -0.45 -1.86 0.00
CA LEU A 38 -0.10 -0.80 -0.95
C LEU A 38 -1.03 0.42 -0.83
N ILE A 39 -2.32 0.17 -0.60
CA ILE A 39 -3.35 1.18 -0.33
C ILE A 39 -3.01 1.97 0.93
N SER A 40 -2.64 1.28 2.01
CA SER A 40 -2.33 1.89 3.30
C SER A 40 -1.10 2.82 3.25
N LEU A 41 -0.20 2.62 2.28
CA LEU A 41 0.94 3.50 2.05
C LEU A 41 0.57 4.80 1.31
N GLN A 42 -0.51 4.81 0.52
CA GLN A 42 -0.85 5.93 -0.37
C GLN A 42 -0.99 7.28 0.32
N PRO A 43 -1.62 7.40 1.51
CA PRO A 43 -1.71 8.71 2.19
C PRO A 43 -0.34 9.34 2.45
N MET A 44 0.65 8.51 2.85
CA MET A 44 2.01 8.96 3.16
C MET A 44 2.80 9.26 1.88
N LEU A 45 2.67 8.41 0.86
CA LEU A 45 3.32 8.61 -0.44
C LEU A 45 2.79 9.88 -1.13
N ASN A 46 1.47 10.05 -1.19
CA ASN A 46 0.82 11.21 -1.80
C ASN A 46 1.18 12.50 -1.07
N PHE A 47 1.22 12.47 0.27
CA PHE A 47 1.69 13.59 1.07
C PHE A 47 3.11 14.01 0.69
N CYS A 48 4.04 13.06 0.59
CA CYS A 48 5.43 13.37 0.22
C CYS A 48 5.58 13.81 -1.24
N ARG A 49 4.82 13.21 -2.16
CA ARG A 49 4.75 13.64 -3.56
C ARG A 49 4.33 15.10 -3.70
N GLU A 50 3.35 15.51 -2.90
CA GLU A 50 2.81 16.87 -2.93
C GLU A 50 3.73 17.87 -2.20
N LYS A 51 4.22 17.52 -0.99
CA LYS A 51 4.90 18.48 -0.10
C LYS A 51 6.42 18.53 -0.27
N GLN A 52 7.04 17.51 -0.85
CA GLN A 52 8.49 17.42 -1.05
C GLN A 52 8.80 16.89 -2.46
N PRO A 53 8.34 17.55 -3.53
CA PRO A 53 8.47 17.05 -4.90
C PRO A 53 9.91 16.80 -5.35
N GLN A 54 10.88 17.49 -4.75
CA GLN A 54 12.31 17.28 -5.00
C GLN A 54 12.80 15.89 -4.57
N LEU A 55 12.07 15.20 -3.67
CA LEU A 55 12.39 13.84 -3.22
C LEU A 55 11.67 12.75 -4.03
N ASN A 56 10.85 13.10 -5.03
CA ASN A 56 9.98 12.14 -5.71
C ASN A 56 10.76 11.01 -6.40
N VAL A 57 11.92 11.30 -6.98
CA VAL A 57 12.74 10.26 -7.62
C VAL A 57 13.18 9.20 -6.61
N GLU A 58 13.70 9.61 -5.46
CA GLU A 58 14.13 8.71 -4.39
C GLU A 58 12.93 7.98 -3.76
N LEU A 59 11.81 8.68 -3.59
CA LEU A 59 10.56 8.13 -3.07
C LEU A 59 10.01 7.01 -3.96
N GLU A 60 9.94 7.22 -5.28
CA GLU A 60 9.43 6.21 -6.21
C GLU A 60 10.38 5.01 -6.31
N GLN A 61 11.70 5.22 -6.24
CA GLN A 61 12.66 4.12 -6.20
C GLN A 61 12.50 3.25 -4.95
N ALA A 62 12.40 3.90 -3.78
CA ALA A 62 12.17 3.20 -2.52
C ALA A 62 10.82 2.48 -2.51
N TYR A 63 9.75 3.13 -3.00
CA TYR A 63 8.43 2.54 -3.12
C TYR A 63 8.42 1.33 -4.07
N LEU A 64 9.09 1.41 -5.22
CA LEU A 64 9.14 0.32 -6.19
C LEU A 64 9.74 -0.96 -5.59
N ALA A 65 10.83 -0.83 -4.82
CA ALA A 65 11.46 -1.96 -4.13
C ALA A 65 10.50 -2.59 -3.11
N VAL A 66 9.82 -1.78 -2.31
CA VAL A 66 8.84 -2.25 -1.31
C VAL A 66 7.62 -2.88 -1.97
N LYS A 67 7.09 -2.25 -3.02
CA LYS A 67 5.94 -2.75 -3.77
C LYS A 67 6.17 -4.16 -4.28
N GLN A 68 7.35 -4.45 -4.86
CA GLN A 68 7.65 -5.80 -5.33
C GLN A 68 7.68 -6.82 -4.20
N LYS A 69 8.28 -6.46 -3.05
CA LYS A 69 8.25 -7.32 -1.86
C LYS A 69 6.82 -7.57 -1.38
N LEU A 70 6.02 -6.53 -1.22
CA LEU A 70 4.62 -6.62 -0.80
C LEU A 70 3.78 -7.50 -1.73
N LEU A 71 3.92 -7.32 -3.05
CA LEU A 71 3.20 -8.15 -4.03
C LEU A 71 3.65 -9.61 -4.00
N ASN A 72 4.94 -9.87 -3.77
CA ASN A 72 5.46 -11.22 -3.64
C ASN A 72 4.96 -11.88 -2.34
N THR A 73 5.03 -11.17 -1.22
CA THR A 73 4.51 -11.65 0.07
C THR A 73 3.00 -11.91 0.01
N ALA A 74 2.22 -11.05 -0.67
CA ALA A 74 0.78 -11.28 -0.82
C ALA A 74 0.47 -12.49 -1.73
N LYS A 75 1.29 -12.75 -2.76
CA LYS A 75 1.16 -13.94 -3.61
C LYS A 75 1.48 -15.23 -2.86
N VAL A 76 2.60 -15.27 -2.14
CA VAL A 76 2.96 -16.38 -1.22
C VAL A 76 1.95 -16.47 -0.08
N GLY A 77 1.36 -15.33 0.26
CA GLY A 77 0.31 -15.13 1.25
C GLY A 77 -0.92 -16.01 1.08
N LYS A 78 -1.19 -16.42 -0.16
CA LYS A 78 -2.31 -17.31 -0.52
C LYS A 78 -2.20 -18.69 0.13
N ASP A 79 -0.97 -19.12 0.45
CA ASP A 79 -0.68 -20.37 1.11
C ASP A 79 -0.44 -20.20 2.62
N ILE A 80 -0.68 -19.00 3.18
CA ILE A 80 -0.48 -18.75 4.61
C ILE A 80 -1.41 -19.66 5.40
N LYS A 81 -0.78 -20.44 6.27
CA LYS A 81 -1.44 -21.28 7.25
C LYS A 81 -1.13 -20.72 8.63
N TYR A 82 -2.16 -20.32 9.38
CA TYR A 82 -1.99 -19.99 10.79
C TYR A 82 -2.17 -21.27 11.60
N ASN A 83 -1.15 -21.68 12.37
CA ASN A 83 -1.12 -22.97 13.07
C ASN A 83 -1.46 -24.18 12.18
N GLY A 84 -1.01 -24.18 10.92
CA GLY A 84 -1.24 -25.28 9.98
C GLY A 84 -2.62 -25.30 9.30
N VAL A 85 -3.51 -24.37 9.64
CA VAL A 85 -4.84 -24.23 9.01
C VAL A 85 -4.77 -23.21 7.88
N SER A 86 -5.16 -23.62 6.67
CA SER A 86 -5.36 -22.66 5.56
C SER A 86 -6.43 -21.69 5.99
N ILE A 87 -6.06 -20.43 6.08
CA ILE A 87 -6.91 -19.45 6.74
C ILE A 87 -8.06 -19.00 5.79
N PHE A 88 -7.91 -19.25 4.48
CA PHE A 88 -8.98 -19.10 3.48
C PHE A 88 -9.40 -20.44 2.88
N GLN A 89 -10.70 -20.57 2.62
CA GLN A 89 -11.18 -21.47 1.59
C GLN A 89 -11.05 -20.73 0.25
N GLU A 90 -10.44 -21.34 -0.77
CA GLU A 90 -10.28 -20.73 -2.10
C GLU A 90 -11.58 -20.13 -2.64
N THR A 91 -12.72 -20.74 -2.27
CA THR A 91 -14.08 -20.33 -2.66
C THR A 91 -14.49 -18.94 -2.18
N GLU A 92 -13.88 -18.40 -1.12
CA GLU A 92 -14.20 -17.09 -0.54
C GLU A 92 -13.35 -15.94 -1.10
N MET A 93 -12.20 -16.25 -1.70
CA MET A 93 -11.22 -15.25 -2.16
C MET A 93 -11.71 -14.43 -3.34
N ASP A 94 -12.47 -15.06 -4.23
CA ASP A 94 -12.98 -14.42 -5.45
C ASP A 94 -14.40 -13.85 -5.26
N GLN A 95 -14.96 -13.95 -4.03
CA GLN A 95 -16.21 -13.29 -3.68
C GLN A 95 -16.04 -11.76 -3.63
N PRO A 96 -17.10 -11.00 -3.92
CA PRO A 96 -17.11 -9.56 -3.74
C PRO A 96 -16.74 -9.18 -2.30
N ILE A 97 -15.94 -8.13 -2.16
CA ILE A 97 -15.65 -7.54 -0.86
C ILE A 97 -16.95 -6.98 -0.24
N ASP A 98 -17.09 -7.16 1.07
CA ASP A 98 -18.19 -6.55 1.83
C ASP A 98 -18.21 -5.01 1.63
N PRO A 99 -19.33 -4.42 1.17
CA PRO A 99 -19.42 -2.98 0.92
C PRO A 99 -19.20 -2.11 2.16
N THR A 100 -19.63 -2.56 3.35
CA THR A 100 -19.41 -1.86 4.61
C THR A 100 -17.93 -1.86 4.96
N PHE A 101 -17.25 -3.00 4.81
CA PHE A 101 -15.81 -3.08 5.02
C PHE A 101 -15.02 -2.20 4.04
N LYS A 102 -15.44 -2.17 2.76
CA LYS A 102 -14.84 -1.27 1.75
C LYS A 102 -14.98 0.20 2.17
N GLN A 103 -16.15 0.60 2.67
CA GLN A 103 -16.40 1.96 3.16
C GLN A 103 -15.55 2.29 4.40
N GLU A 104 -15.40 1.36 5.33
CA GLU A 104 -14.55 1.53 6.52
C GLU A 104 -13.09 1.79 6.13
N ILE A 105 -12.55 1.05 5.15
CA ILE A 105 -11.20 1.30 4.63
C ILE A 105 -11.09 2.70 4.02
N GLN A 106 -12.07 3.11 3.20
CA GLN A 106 -12.05 4.45 2.60
C GLN A 106 -12.04 5.55 3.67
N ASN A 107 -12.90 5.44 4.67
CA ASN A 107 -12.96 6.39 5.79
C ASN A 107 -11.62 6.46 6.54
N MET A 108 -11.00 5.30 6.80
CA MET A 108 -9.68 5.25 7.45
C MET A 108 -8.61 5.98 6.62
N LEU A 109 -8.58 5.76 5.30
CA LEU A 109 -7.61 6.41 4.41
C LEU A 109 -7.80 7.92 4.35
N GLU A 110 -9.05 8.39 4.35
CA GLU A 110 -9.37 9.81 4.42
C GLU A 110 -8.89 10.45 5.72
N VAL A 111 -9.14 9.79 6.86
CA VAL A 111 -8.65 10.24 8.17
C VAL A 111 -7.13 10.29 8.20
N MET A 112 -6.45 9.26 7.69
CA MET A 112 -5.00 9.25 7.58
C MET A 112 -4.50 10.40 6.72
N SER A 113 -5.07 10.59 5.53
CA SER A 113 -4.69 11.67 4.61
C SER A 113 -4.89 13.06 5.22
N SER A 114 -6.02 13.29 5.90
CA SER A 114 -6.28 14.53 6.62
C SER A 114 -5.26 14.76 7.73
N SER A 115 -4.95 13.73 8.51
CA SER A 115 -3.99 13.79 9.63
C SER A 115 -2.58 14.11 9.13
N MET A 116 -2.19 13.65 7.95
CA MET A 116 -0.89 13.96 7.36
C MET A 116 -0.68 15.47 7.12
N ARG A 117 -1.74 16.26 6.96
CA ARG A 117 -1.63 17.71 6.67
C ARG A 117 -0.94 18.50 7.77
N THR A 118 -0.94 18.00 9.01
CA THR A 118 -0.28 18.66 10.16
C THR A 118 1.17 18.21 10.36
N VAL A 119 1.64 17.23 9.57
CA VAL A 119 2.98 16.66 9.70
C VAL A 119 4.01 17.58 9.05
N ASN A 120 5.19 17.69 9.68
CA ASN A 120 6.33 18.38 9.07
C ASN A 120 6.94 17.52 7.95
N ALA A 121 6.72 17.94 6.69
CA ALA A 121 7.14 17.18 5.52
C ALA A 121 8.67 17.05 5.38
N GLU A 122 9.44 18.09 5.75
CA GLU A 122 10.91 18.10 5.65
C GLU A 122 11.56 17.05 6.57
N LYS A 123 10.94 16.77 7.72
CA LYS A 123 11.39 15.70 8.63
C LYS A 123 10.83 14.35 8.22
N TYR A 124 9.55 14.33 7.84
CA TYR A 124 8.82 13.09 7.64
C TYR A 124 9.20 12.35 6.36
N CYS A 125 9.31 13.06 5.23
CA CYS A 125 9.52 12.41 3.93
C CYS A 125 10.88 11.71 3.81
N PRO A 126 12.00 12.31 4.26
CA PRO A 126 13.27 11.59 4.33
C PRO A 126 13.22 10.37 5.25
N PHE A 127 12.51 10.48 6.39
CA PHE A 127 12.31 9.35 7.29
C PHE A 127 11.51 8.22 6.64
N LEU A 128 10.43 8.54 5.91
CA LEU A 128 9.64 7.56 5.17
C LEU A 128 10.50 6.84 4.12
N ILE A 129 11.25 7.58 3.31
CA ILE A 129 12.16 7.00 2.30
C ILE A 129 13.17 6.07 2.95
N LYS A 130 13.80 6.50 4.06
CA LYS A 130 14.71 5.64 4.83
C LYS A 130 14.01 4.36 5.29
N ARG A 131 12.78 4.45 5.78
CA ARG A 131 12.02 3.29 6.26
C ARG A 131 11.66 2.33 5.12
N LEU A 132 11.25 2.85 3.96
CA LEU A 132 10.99 2.05 2.76
C LEU A 132 12.25 1.32 2.27
N ASN A 133 13.41 2.00 2.28
CA ASN A 133 14.68 1.37 1.89
C ASN A 133 15.13 0.25 2.86
N HIS A 134 14.70 0.31 4.12
CA HIS A 134 14.98 -0.72 5.12
C HIS A 134 13.76 -1.60 5.40
N PHE A 135 12.85 -1.70 4.43
CA PHE A 135 11.64 -2.51 4.59
C PHE A 135 11.98 -3.98 4.83
N ASP A 136 11.57 -4.47 6.00
CA ASP A 136 11.70 -5.86 6.43
C ASP A 136 10.46 -6.65 5.98
N GLU A 137 10.68 -7.54 5.02
CA GLU A 137 9.63 -8.39 4.46
C GLU A 137 9.11 -9.41 5.48
N ALA A 138 9.98 -9.92 6.36
CA ALA A 138 9.60 -10.92 7.35
C ALA A 138 8.77 -10.30 8.49
N GLU A 139 9.10 -9.07 8.91
CA GLU A 139 8.28 -8.31 9.85
C GLU A 139 6.90 -8.04 9.24
N PHE A 140 6.86 -7.59 7.99
CA PHE A 140 5.61 -7.32 7.30
C PHE A 140 4.73 -8.57 7.15
N GLN A 141 5.32 -9.70 6.75
CA GLN A 141 4.59 -10.96 6.63
C GLN A 141 3.92 -11.35 7.96
N ARG A 142 4.65 -11.29 9.09
CA ARG A 142 4.08 -11.57 10.42
C ARG A 142 2.95 -10.63 10.78
N MET A 143 3.04 -9.35 10.41
CA MET A 143 1.98 -8.38 10.66
C MET A 143 0.70 -8.73 9.89
N VAL A 144 0.82 -9.10 8.61
CA VAL A 144 -0.31 -9.54 7.78
C VAL A 144 -0.96 -10.78 8.38
N GLU A 145 -0.15 -11.76 8.80
CA GLU A 145 -0.62 -12.98 9.47
C GLU A 145 -1.42 -12.66 10.74
N MET A 146 -0.92 -11.76 11.59
CA MET A 146 -1.61 -11.34 12.84
C MET A 146 -2.89 -10.54 12.58
N GLN A 147 -2.86 -9.53 11.71
CA GLN A 147 -4.05 -8.72 11.40
C GLN A 147 -5.17 -9.58 10.85
N TYR A 148 -4.81 -10.58 10.05
CA TYR A 148 -5.78 -11.49 9.49
C TYR A 148 -6.37 -12.46 10.52
N PHE A 149 -5.56 -12.96 11.45
CA PHE A 149 -6.06 -13.72 12.60
C PHE A 149 -7.11 -12.92 13.39
N ASP A 150 -6.84 -11.64 13.66
CA ASP A 150 -7.78 -10.76 14.36
C ASP A 150 -9.07 -10.49 13.57
N TYR A 151 -8.98 -10.39 12.23
CA TYR A 151 -10.15 -10.30 11.38
C TYR A 151 -11.01 -11.57 11.47
N MET A 152 -10.40 -12.76 11.37
CA MET A 152 -11.11 -14.03 11.44
C MET A 152 -11.79 -14.25 12.79
N ASN A 153 -11.13 -13.90 13.89
CA ASN A 153 -11.74 -13.96 15.22
C ASN A 153 -12.96 -13.04 15.31
N ARG A 154 -12.87 -11.83 14.76
CA ARG A 154 -14.01 -10.89 14.73
C ARG A 154 -15.15 -11.38 13.84
N ALA A 155 -14.84 -11.96 12.68
CA ALA A 155 -15.84 -12.51 11.76
C ALA A 155 -16.56 -13.72 12.37
N ALA A 156 -15.82 -14.64 13.01
CA ALA A 156 -16.38 -15.78 13.74
C ALA A 156 -17.28 -15.33 14.90
N GLN A 157 -16.86 -14.32 15.66
CA GLN A 157 -17.67 -13.73 16.73
C GLN A 157 -18.94 -13.06 16.21
N LYS A 158 -18.88 -12.34 15.08
CA LYS A 158 -20.07 -11.75 14.44
C LYS A 158 -21.06 -12.82 13.98
N LYS A 159 -20.57 -13.93 13.41
CA LYS A 159 -21.41 -15.05 12.96
C LYS A 159 -22.08 -15.78 14.12
N ALA A 160 -21.37 -15.97 15.23
CA ALA A 160 -21.92 -16.53 16.46
C ALA A 160 -23.05 -15.64 17.04
N ARG A 161 -22.85 -14.31 17.08
CA ARG A 161 -23.87 -13.36 17.56
C ARG A 161 -25.09 -13.21 16.65
N SER A 162 -24.98 -13.53 15.36
CA SER A 162 -26.11 -13.51 14.42
C SER A 162 -26.94 -14.80 14.41
N GLN A 163 -26.53 -15.81 15.20
CA GLN A 163 -27.22 -17.09 15.36
C GLN A 163 -27.92 -17.22 16.72
N GLU A 164 -27.81 -16.21 17.59
CA GLU A 164 -28.64 -15.97 18.77
C GLU A 164 -29.78 -14.99 18.42
#